data_AF-A0A959UZV9-F1
#
_entry.id   AF-A0A959UZV9-F1
#
_cell.length_a   1.000
_cell.length_b   1.000
_cell.length_c   1.000
_cell.angle_alpha   90.00
_cell.angle_beta   90.00
_cell.angle_gamma   90.00
#
_symmetry.space_group_name_H-M   'P 1'
#
loop_
_entity.id
_entity.type
_entity.pdbx_description
1 polymer ?
#
loop_
_entity_poly.entity_id
_entity_poly.type
_entity_poly.pdbx_seq_one_letter_code
_entity_poly.pdbx_strand_id
1 'polypeptide(L)'
;SQCTDEYLFSIELTTPIFTDPTINGQPAASIQVCAYTPVQLGVDVTPPSSTYNYSWSPAATLDDPTSATPIATPASDTWYYVEVSTLNSCSVAYDSVFVDVVGGDVLAFDAEAQDVALCLGDS
;
A
#
# COMPACT_ATOMS: atom_id res chain seq x y z
N SER A 1 20.64 43.72 -48.38
CA SER A 1 19.44 43.15 -47.74
C SER A 1 19.81 41.78 -47.21
N GLN A 2 20.11 41.67 -45.92
CA GLN A 2 20.31 40.37 -45.29
C GLN A 2 19.35 40.30 -44.12
N CYS A 3 18.18 39.70 -44.34
CA CYS A 3 17.39 39.20 -43.21
C CYS A 3 18.04 37.89 -42.81
N THR A 4 18.55 37.83 -41.59
CA THR A 4 18.99 36.58 -40.98
C THR A 4 17.73 35.85 -40.53
N ASP A 5 17.46 34.69 -41.10
CA ASP A 5 16.36 33.85 -40.65
C ASP A 5 16.76 33.18 -39.34
N GLU A 6 15.96 33.40 -38.30
CA GLU A 6 16.08 32.68 -37.04
C GLU A 6 15.13 31.48 -37.04
N TYR A 7 15.67 30.30 -36.76
CA TYR A 7 14.92 29.07 -36.62
C TYR A 7 14.88 28.70 -35.14
N LEU A 8 13.68 28.61 -34.56
CA LEU A 8 13.46 28.09 -33.22
C LEU A 8 12.98 26.64 -33.33
N PHE A 9 13.60 25.76 -32.55
CA PHE A 9 13.13 24.39 -32.34
C PHE A 9 12.60 24.29 -30.91
N SER A 10 11.41 23.71 -30.75
CA SER A 10 10.87 23.29 -29.44
C SER A 10 11.11 21.79 -29.28
N ILE A 11 11.55 21.38 -28.09
CA ILE A 11 11.63 19.98 -27.69
C ILE A 11 10.55 19.78 -26.62
N GLU A 12 9.61 18.87 -26.86
CA GLU A 12 8.61 18.49 -25.86
C GLU A 12 9.29 17.63 -24.80
N LEU A 13 9.33 18.11 -23.55
CA LEU A 13 9.75 17.29 -22.41
C LEU A 13 8.52 16.56 -21.86
N THR A 14 8.63 15.24 -21.70
CA THR A 14 7.59 14.46 -21.02
C THR A 14 7.49 14.93 -19.57
N THR A 15 6.28 15.27 -19.12
CA THR A 15 6.04 15.59 -17.70
C THR A 15 6.34 14.37 -16.85
N PRO A 16 7.29 14.45 -15.90
CA PRO A 16 7.54 13.37 -14.98
C PRO A 16 6.30 13.13 -14.12
N ILE A 17 6.05 11.87 -13.79
CA ILE A 17 5.00 11.48 -12.85
C ILE A 17 5.60 11.39 -11.45
N PHE A 18 4.89 11.93 -10.47
CA PHE A 18 5.22 11.84 -9.05
C PHE A 18 4.15 11.04 -8.33
N THR A 19 4.57 10.24 -7.35
CA THR A 19 3.72 9.39 -6.53
C THR A 19 3.88 9.78 -5.07
N ASP A 20 2.79 9.69 -4.31
CA ASP A 20 2.80 9.80 -2.86
C ASP A 20 1.89 8.69 -2.27
N PRO A 21 2.47 7.57 -1.82
CA PRO A 21 1.71 6.49 -1.19
C PRO A 21 1.03 6.93 0.09
N THR A 22 -0.17 6.39 0.34
CA THR A 22 -0.97 6.67 1.52
C THR A 22 -1.41 5.40 2.23
N ILE A 23 -1.66 5.51 3.54
CA ILE A 23 -2.33 4.47 4.33
C ILE A 23 -3.56 5.10 4.97
N ASN A 24 -4.72 4.51 4.71
CA ASN A 24 -6.04 5.00 5.15
C ASN A 24 -6.25 6.49 4.78
N GLY A 25 -5.74 6.90 3.60
CA GLY A 25 -5.84 8.27 3.10
C GLY A 25 -4.97 9.29 3.84
N GLN A 26 -4.04 8.85 4.69
CA GLN A 26 -3.00 9.71 5.26
C GLN A 26 -1.68 9.48 4.50
N PRO A 27 -0.84 10.51 4.30
CA PRO A 27 0.52 10.32 3.76
C PRO A 27 1.21 9.20 4.52
N ALA A 28 1.97 8.36 3.81
CA ALA A 28 2.69 7.23 4.36
C ALA A 28 3.76 7.66 5.40
N ALA A 29 3.29 8.04 6.60
CA ALA A 29 4.06 8.00 7.82
C ALA A 29 3.92 6.61 8.42
N SER A 30 4.89 6.18 9.23
CA SER A 30 4.82 4.90 9.94
C SER A 30 3.53 4.84 10.77
N ILE A 31 2.57 4.02 10.33
CA ILE A 31 1.33 3.73 11.05
C ILE A 31 1.41 2.32 11.60
N GLN A 32 1.11 2.19 12.88
CA GLN A 32 1.09 0.91 13.57
C GLN A 32 -0.30 0.30 13.48
N VAL A 33 -0.40 -0.93 12.99
CA VAL A 33 -1.66 -1.67 12.81
C VAL A 33 -1.55 -3.07 13.43
N CYS A 34 -2.66 -3.70 13.76
CA CYS A 34 -2.63 -5.07 14.30
C CYS A 34 -2.48 -6.09 13.16
N ALA A 35 -1.83 -7.21 13.43
CA ALA A 35 -1.75 -8.32 12.48
C ALA A 35 -3.14 -8.74 11.97
N TYR A 36 -3.23 -9.00 10.65
CA TYR A 36 -4.46 -9.38 9.95
C TYR A 36 -5.57 -8.34 9.92
N THR A 37 -5.30 -7.09 10.31
CA THR A 37 -6.27 -6.01 10.12
C THR A 37 -6.20 -5.44 8.71
N PRO A 38 -7.35 -5.21 8.05
CA PRO A 38 -7.36 -4.61 6.72
C PRO A 38 -6.98 -3.14 6.81
N VAL A 39 -6.05 -2.71 5.95
CA VAL A 39 -5.65 -1.31 5.80
C VAL A 39 -5.81 -0.91 4.33
N GLN A 40 -6.30 0.29 4.10
CA GLN A 40 -6.46 0.80 2.74
C GLN A 40 -5.15 1.45 2.31
N LEU A 41 -4.45 0.87 1.34
CA LEU A 41 -3.36 1.58 0.66
C LEU A 41 -3.94 2.53 -0.39
N GLY A 42 -3.16 3.54 -0.74
CA GLY A 42 -3.46 4.43 -1.86
C GLY A 42 -2.18 5.00 -2.45
N VAL A 43 -2.28 5.62 -3.61
CA VAL A 43 -1.20 6.41 -4.21
C VAL A 43 -1.79 7.65 -4.87
N ASP A 44 -1.34 8.81 -4.42
CA ASP A 44 -1.67 10.08 -5.07
C ASP A 44 -0.68 10.33 -6.22
N VAL A 45 -1.20 10.48 -7.44
CA VAL A 45 -0.38 10.63 -8.65
C VAL A 45 -0.50 12.05 -9.19
N THR A 46 0.65 12.68 -9.45
CA THR A 46 0.72 14.01 -10.06
C THR A 46 1.47 13.94 -11.38
N PRO A 47 0.86 14.39 -12.51
CA PRO A 47 -0.48 14.96 -12.63
C PRO A 47 -1.61 13.91 -12.46
N PRO A 48 -2.80 14.30 -11.98
CA PRO A 48 -3.90 13.36 -11.80
C PRO A 48 -4.45 12.92 -13.16
N SER A 49 -4.63 11.60 -13.33
CA SER A 49 -5.27 10.99 -14.50
C SER A 49 -5.95 9.69 -14.12
N SER A 50 -7.01 9.32 -14.86
CA SER A 50 -7.68 8.03 -14.74
C SER A 50 -7.07 6.93 -15.63
N THR A 51 -5.98 7.23 -16.34
CA THR A 51 -5.36 6.34 -17.34
C THR A 51 -4.02 5.78 -16.87
N TYR A 52 -3.79 5.68 -15.56
CA TYR A 52 -2.60 5.05 -15.03
C TYR A 52 -2.86 3.56 -14.77
N ASN A 53 -1.82 2.76 -14.96
CA ASN A 53 -1.76 1.36 -14.54
C ASN A 53 -1.00 1.29 -13.22
N TYR A 54 -1.47 0.44 -12.31
CA TYR A 54 -0.88 0.21 -11.01
C TYR A 54 -0.44 -1.25 -10.89
N SER A 55 0.68 -1.48 -10.23
CA SER A 55 1.13 -2.81 -9.87
C SER A 55 1.75 -2.76 -8.48
N TRP A 56 1.05 -3.38 -7.53
CA TRP A 56 1.46 -3.46 -6.14
C TRP A 56 2.10 -4.81 -5.81
N SER A 57 3.10 -4.78 -4.93
CA SER A 57 3.71 -5.98 -4.35
C SER A 57 3.99 -5.79 -2.86
N PRO A 58 3.87 -6.83 -2.01
CA PRO A 58 3.53 -8.22 -2.33
C PRO A 58 2.02 -8.47 -2.55
N ALA A 59 1.68 -8.99 -3.74
CA ALA A 59 0.28 -9.21 -4.17
C ALA A 59 -0.50 -10.21 -3.31
N ALA A 60 0.18 -11.17 -2.65
CA ALA A 60 -0.48 -12.22 -1.88
C ALA A 60 -1.27 -11.71 -0.66
N THR A 61 -0.98 -10.48 -0.21
CA THR A 61 -1.63 -9.85 0.96
C THR A 61 -2.60 -8.74 0.56
N LEU A 62 -2.83 -8.56 -0.74
CA LEU A 62 -3.70 -7.54 -1.32
C LEU A 62 -4.96 -8.18 -1.89
N ASP A 63 -6.08 -7.47 -1.83
CA ASP A 63 -7.33 -7.88 -2.49
C ASP A 63 -7.26 -7.72 -4.01
N ASP A 64 -6.69 -6.62 -4.49
CA ASP A 64 -6.47 -6.32 -5.91
C ASP A 64 -5.14 -5.58 -6.10
N PRO A 65 -4.04 -6.26 -6.43
CA PRO A 65 -2.73 -5.62 -6.63
C PRO A 65 -2.66 -4.68 -7.84
N THR A 66 -3.72 -4.57 -8.65
CA THR A 66 -3.79 -3.68 -9.82
C THR A 66 -4.63 -2.42 -9.60
N SER A 67 -5.25 -2.30 -8.42
CA SER A 67 -6.02 -1.12 -8.01
C SER A 67 -5.10 0.04 -7.59
N ALA A 68 -5.56 1.28 -7.79
CA ALA A 68 -4.91 2.47 -7.21
C ALA A 68 -5.01 2.46 -5.68
N THR A 69 -6.05 1.80 -5.14
CA THR A 69 -6.37 1.75 -3.71
C THR A 69 -6.66 0.30 -3.30
N PRO A 70 -5.64 -0.56 -3.19
CA PRO A 70 -5.83 -1.93 -2.71
C PRO A 70 -5.98 -1.98 -1.19
N ILE A 71 -6.73 -2.97 -0.69
CA ILE A 71 -6.79 -3.32 0.73
C ILE A 71 -5.69 -4.34 1.02
N ALA A 72 -4.80 -3.96 1.94
CA ALA A 72 -3.73 -4.81 2.44
C ALA A 72 -4.11 -5.49 3.76
N THR A 73 -3.77 -6.77 3.90
CA THR A 73 -3.97 -7.56 5.15
C THR A 73 -2.68 -8.27 5.55
N PRO A 74 -1.64 -7.55 5.99
CA PRO A 74 -0.35 -8.14 6.36
C PRO A 74 -0.38 -8.87 7.71
N ALA A 75 0.44 -9.92 7.84
CA ALA A 75 0.62 -10.68 9.09
C ALA A 75 1.79 -10.17 9.96
N SER A 76 2.74 -9.46 9.35
CA SER A 76 3.94 -8.89 9.95
C SER A 76 4.33 -7.62 9.22
N ASP A 77 5.30 -6.87 9.75
CA ASP A 77 5.89 -5.69 9.10
C ASP A 77 6.13 -5.95 7.62
N THR A 78 5.52 -5.13 6.77
CA THR A 78 5.53 -5.34 5.33
C THR A 78 5.76 -4.03 4.60
N TRP A 79 6.75 -4.04 3.70
CA TRP A 79 6.89 -3.01 2.68
C TRP A 79 5.99 -3.34 1.50
N TYR A 80 5.16 -2.38 1.11
CA TYR A 80 4.42 -2.42 -0.13
C TYR A 80 5.10 -1.50 -1.14
N TYR A 81 5.30 -2.01 -2.35
CA TYR A 81 5.88 -1.28 -3.47
C TYR A 81 4.83 -1.10 -4.55
N VAL A 82 4.71 0.11 -5.08
CA VAL A 82 3.84 0.44 -6.20
C VAL A 82 4.65 0.86 -7.40
N GLU A 83 4.34 0.27 -8.55
CA GLU A 83 4.72 0.78 -9.85
C GLU A 83 3.50 1.48 -10.46
N VAL A 84 3.67 2.72 -10.89
CA VAL A 84 2.65 3.50 -11.61
C VAL A 84 3.18 3.78 -13.02
N SER A 85 2.42 3.40 -14.04
CA SER A 85 2.79 3.66 -15.43
C SER A 85 1.65 4.25 -16.24
N THR A 86 1.97 5.02 -17.28
CA THR A 86 0.98 5.45 -18.28
C THR A 86 0.53 4.26 -19.16
N LEU A 87 -0.65 4.34 -19.78
CA LEU A 87 -1.14 3.30 -20.72
C LEU A 87 -0.16 2.93 -21.84
N ASN A 88 0.68 3.88 -22.26
CA ASN A 88 1.69 3.70 -23.30
C ASN A 88 3.09 3.39 -22.73
N SER A 89 3.22 3.25 -21.40
CA SER A 89 4.48 3.03 -20.67
C SER A 89 5.58 4.05 -20.97
N CYS A 90 5.22 5.25 -21.46
CA CYS A 90 6.18 6.33 -21.71
C CYS A 90 6.71 6.96 -20.41
N SER A 91 5.97 6.82 -19.31
CA SER A 91 6.42 7.29 -18.00
C SER A 91 6.07 6.25 -16.96
N VAL A 92 7.03 5.97 -16.08
CA VAL A 92 6.93 4.99 -15.00
C VAL A 92 7.52 5.63 -13.74
N ALA A 93 6.84 5.45 -12.62
CA ALA A 93 7.30 5.82 -11.28
C ALA A 93 7.17 4.63 -10.34
N TYR A 94 8.04 4.64 -9.34
CA TYR A 94 8.13 3.61 -8.32
C TYR A 94 8.11 4.28 -6.97
N ASP A 95 7.36 3.69 -6.05
CA ASP A 95 7.30 4.16 -4.68
C ASP A 95 7.05 3.01 -3.70
N SER A 96 7.14 3.32 -2.42
CA SER A 96 6.95 2.34 -1.37
C SER A 96 6.34 2.93 -0.12
N VAL A 97 5.62 2.08 0.60
CA VAL A 97 5.01 2.40 1.89
C VAL A 97 5.27 1.26 2.88
N PHE A 98 5.64 1.63 4.10
CA PHE A 98 5.86 0.67 5.19
C PHE A 98 4.63 0.58 6.09
N VAL A 99 4.14 -0.64 6.28
CA VAL A 99 3.09 -0.96 7.24
C VAL A 99 3.74 -1.66 8.43
N ASP A 100 3.72 -0.99 9.59
CA ASP A 100 4.22 -1.49 10.87
C ASP A 100 3.12 -2.33 11.54
N VAL A 101 3.38 -3.62 11.75
CA VAL A 101 2.38 -4.59 12.20
C VAL A 101 2.75 -5.11 13.58
N VAL A 102 1.91 -4.76 14.55
CA VAL A 102 2.02 -5.32 15.89
C VAL A 102 1.26 -6.64 15.96
N GLY A 103 2.04 -7.69 16.23
CA GLY A 103 1.53 -9.00 16.59
C GLY A 103 0.83 -8.94 17.95
N GLY A 104 -0.35 -9.54 18.03
CA GLY A 104 -0.95 -9.90 19.31
C GLY A 104 -0.21 -11.11 19.86
N ASP A 105 0.94 -10.91 20.48
CA ASP A 105 1.60 -11.96 21.24
C ASP A 105 0.69 -12.32 22.42
N VAL A 106 -0.18 -13.33 22.25
CA VAL A 106 -0.86 -13.96 23.37
C VAL A 106 0.17 -14.88 24.03
N LEU A 107 0.98 -14.29 24.91
CA LEU A 107 2.13 -14.95 25.53
C LEU A 107 1.74 -16.08 26.51
N ALA A 108 0.48 -16.17 26.93
CA ALA A 108 -0.07 -17.30 27.66
C ALA A 108 -1.60 -17.24 27.69
N PHE A 109 -2.24 -18.40 27.54
CA PHE A 109 -3.64 -18.60 27.92
C PHE A 109 -3.65 -19.64 29.04
N ASP A 110 -3.77 -19.19 30.30
CA ASP A 110 -3.97 -20.12 31.40
C ASP A 110 -5.43 -20.57 31.39
N ALA A 111 -5.63 -21.79 30.90
CA ALA A 111 -6.89 -22.50 31.06
C ALA A 111 -6.90 -23.16 32.44
N GLU A 112 -7.43 -22.46 33.44
CA GLU A 112 -7.68 -23.06 34.74
C GLU A 112 -8.94 -23.93 34.68
N ALA A 113 -8.76 -25.25 34.80
CA ALA A 113 -9.87 -26.13 35.14
C ALA A 113 -10.11 -26.01 36.66
N GLN A 114 -11.24 -25.44 37.06
CA GLN A 114 -11.69 -25.68 38.43
C GLN A 114 -12.18 -27.12 38.52
N ASP A 115 -11.53 -27.91 39.37
CA ASP A 115 -12.06 -29.22 39.76
C ASP A 115 -13.40 -28.99 40.46
N VAL A 116 -14.48 -29.16 39.70
CA VAL A 116 -15.80 -29.33 40.29
C VAL A 116 -15.76 -30.67 41.00
N ALA A 117 -15.63 -30.63 42.33
CA ALA A 117 -15.84 -31.78 43.18
C ALA A 117 -17.29 -32.23 43.03
N LEU A 118 -17.54 -33.14 42.08
CA LEU A 118 -18.75 -33.92 41.99
C LEU A 118 -18.80 -34.80 43.24
N CYS A 119 -19.53 -34.34 44.25
CA CYS A 119 -19.84 -35.17 45.41
C CYS A 119 -20.59 -36.41 44.94
N LEU A 120 -20.02 -37.60 45.19
CA LEU A 120 -20.71 -38.87 45.04
C LEU A 120 -21.85 -38.93 46.05
N GLY A 121 -23.09 -38.73 45.58
CA GLY A 121 -24.29 -39.12 46.34
C GLY A 121 -25.38 -38.08 46.54
N ASP A 122 -25.64 -37.18 45.57
CA ASP A 122 -26.98 -36.57 45.54
C ASP A 122 -28.00 -37.67 45.19
N SER A 123 -28.59 -38.22 46.25
CA SER A 123 -29.73 -39.14 46.24
C SER A 123 -31.04 -38.39 46.46
#